data_AF-A0A812YK21-F1
#
_entry.id   AF-A0A812YK21-F1
#
_cell.length_a   1.000
_cell.length_b   1.000
_cell.length_c   1.000
_cell.angle_alpha   90.00
_cell.angle_beta   90.00
_cell.angle_gamma   90.00
#
_symmetry.space_group_name_H-M   'P 1'
#
loop_
_entity.id
_entity.type
_entity.pdbx_description
1 polymer ?
#
loop_
_entity_poly.entity_id
_entity_poly.type
_entity_poly.pdbx_seq_one_letter_code
_entity_poly.pdbx_strand_id
1 'polypeptide(L)'
;MRLPPGLTCQNGGNAPGCQSWHSPTPAPEPSYFGTAAQRGHNCDSSSEAGRSSQASGVGDQSQQCSDLHPAGLLGFCSGSFGHPHLCSRPCVHIAKGGTCPSGAQCTYCHLPHSGLYKPDRHVRRVLSIADNQELLATFLPFVIKKARREGLLPKVSQLIELLKAEVREPPREPIDLGSFRPMKITFMHLVDLSMRRLPDHIMVEVHRLKSQMPPPQLVSSARGWSVAL
;
A
#
# COMPACT_ATOMS: atom_id res chain seq x y z
N MET A 1 32.99 -4.75 -49.70
CA MET A 1 32.86 -6.04 -48.98
C MET A 1 31.39 -6.41 -48.93
N ARG A 2 30.98 -7.44 -49.69
CA ARG A 2 29.59 -7.90 -49.84
C ARG A 2 29.43 -9.18 -49.00
N LEU A 3 28.39 -9.24 -48.17
CA LEU A 3 27.97 -10.45 -47.46
C LEU A 3 27.02 -11.29 -48.35
N PRO A 4 27.05 -12.63 -48.25
CA PRO A 4 26.12 -13.50 -48.99
C PRO A 4 24.78 -13.67 -48.25
N PRO A 5 23.65 -13.86 -48.97
CA PRO A 5 22.38 -14.28 -48.39
C PRO A 5 22.25 -15.80 -48.47
N GLY A 6 21.67 -16.41 -47.44
CA GLY A 6 21.23 -17.80 -47.55
C GLY A 6 20.99 -18.44 -46.20
N LEU A 7 19.73 -18.47 -45.77
CA LEU A 7 19.17 -19.52 -44.90
C LEU A 7 17.65 -19.54 -45.14
N THR A 8 17.24 -20.43 -46.04
CA THR A 8 15.85 -20.84 -46.25
C THR A 8 15.50 -21.94 -45.25
N CYS A 9 14.48 -21.74 -44.42
CA CYS A 9 13.84 -22.82 -43.66
C CYS A 9 12.64 -23.33 -44.46
N GLN A 10 12.70 -24.58 -44.93
CA GLN A 10 11.57 -25.34 -45.45
C GLN A 10 11.19 -26.46 -44.49
N ASN A 11 9.88 -26.75 -44.48
CA ASN A 11 9.18 -27.93 -43.96
C ASN A 11 9.09 -28.04 -42.42
N GLY A 12 7.95 -28.34 -41.81
CA GLY A 12 6.70 -28.94 -42.29
C GLY A 12 6.32 -30.03 -41.28
N GLY A 13 5.04 -30.10 -40.85
CA GLY A 13 4.54 -31.27 -40.13
C GLY A 13 3.49 -31.02 -39.04
N ASN A 14 2.24 -31.36 -39.38
CA ASN A 14 1.23 -32.06 -38.57
C ASN A 14 0.96 -31.63 -37.11
N ALA A 15 -0.24 -31.10 -36.88
CA ALA A 15 -0.90 -31.17 -35.58
C ALA A 15 -2.34 -31.70 -35.75
N PRO A 16 -2.71 -32.83 -35.12
CA PRO A 16 -4.09 -33.33 -35.09
C PRO A 16 -4.83 -32.88 -33.82
N GLY A 17 -6.16 -32.73 -33.93
CA GLY A 17 -7.08 -33.03 -32.84
C GLY A 17 -7.66 -31.84 -32.08
N CYS A 18 -8.73 -31.23 -32.63
CA CYS A 18 -9.71 -30.49 -31.84
C CYS A 18 -10.49 -31.48 -30.96
N GLN A 19 -10.20 -31.52 -29.66
CA GLN A 19 -11.05 -32.20 -28.68
C GLN A 19 -12.09 -31.22 -28.14
N SER A 20 -13.33 -31.69 -28.20
CA SER A 20 -14.56 -31.05 -27.74
C SER A 20 -14.55 -30.79 -26.23
N TRP A 21 -14.81 -29.55 -25.86
CA TRP A 21 -15.04 -29.14 -24.48
C TRP A 21 -16.46 -29.56 -24.07
N HIS A 22 -16.59 -30.59 -23.25
CA HIS A 22 -17.83 -30.87 -22.52
C HIS A 22 -17.86 -30.01 -21.26
N SER A 23 -18.89 -29.17 -21.14
CA SER A 23 -19.14 -28.34 -19.97
C SER A 23 -19.46 -29.21 -18.74
N PRO A 24 -18.83 -28.99 -17.58
CA PRO A 24 -19.22 -29.65 -16.35
C PRO A 24 -20.52 -29.06 -15.80
N THR A 25 -21.39 -29.96 -15.34
CA THR A 25 -22.64 -29.69 -14.62
C THR A 25 -22.38 -28.94 -13.29
N PRO A 26 -23.20 -27.94 -12.92
CA PRO A 26 -23.07 -27.27 -11.63
C PRO A 26 -23.52 -28.16 -10.48
N ALA A 27 -22.71 -28.22 -9.42
CA ALA A 27 -23.05 -28.89 -8.16
C ALA A 27 -24.15 -28.11 -7.38
N PRO A 28 -24.99 -28.80 -6.60
CA PRO A 28 -26.02 -28.15 -5.78
C PRO A 28 -25.43 -27.38 -4.59
N GLU A 29 -25.93 -26.17 -4.37
CA GLU A 29 -25.53 -25.29 -3.27
C GLU A 29 -26.01 -25.83 -1.90
N PRO A 30 -25.18 -25.77 -0.84
CA PRO A 30 -25.62 -26.08 0.51
C PRO A 30 -26.40 -24.90 1.12
N SER A 31 -27.66 -25.16 1.48
CA SER A 31 -28.53 -24.26 2.24
C SER A 31 -27.98 -24.01 3.65
N TYR A 32 -27.41 -22.83 3.88
CA TYR A 32 -26.94 -22.40 5.20
C TYR A 32 -28.10 -21.79 6.00
N PHE A 33 -28.79 -22.62 6.78
CA PHE A 33 -29.71 -22.15 7.82
C PHE A 33 -28.91 -21.52 8.97
N GLY A 34 -29.05 -20.21 9.15
CA GLY A 34 -28.48 -19.47 10.27
C GLY A 34 -29.25 -19.75 11.57
N THR A 35 -28.53 -20.06 12.64
CA THR A 35 -29.02 -19.98 14.01
C THR A 35 -28.46 -18.73 14.68
N ALA A 36 -29.37 -17.90 15.18
CA ALA A 36 -29.10 -16.73 15.99
C ALA A 36 -29.07 -17.11 17.47
N ALA A 37 -28.01 -16.74 18.19
CA ALA A 37 -27.92 -16.71 19.64
C ALA A 37 -27.10 -15.46 20.03
N GLN A 38 -27.73 -14.35 20.43
CA GLN A 38 -28.21 -13.98 21.77
C GLN A 38 -27.10 -13.64 22.79
N ARG A 39 -27.07 -12.34 23.11
CA ARG A 39 -26.89 -11.66 24.41
C ARG A 39 -25.75 -12.06 25.36
N GLY A 40 -24.99 -11.04 25.73
CA GLY A 40 -24.23 -10.99 26.99
C GLY A 40 -23.84 -9.55 27.32
N HIS A 41 -24.72 -8.83 28.00
CA HIS A 41 -24.38 -7.63 28.76
C HIS A 41 -23.47 -8.03 29.93
N ASN A 42 -22.41 -7.27 30.19
CA ASN A 42 -21.97 -7.05 31.57
C ASN A 42 -21.36 -5.66 31.69
N CYS A 43 -22.09 -4.82 32.40
CA CYS A 43 -21.60 -3.62 33.06
C CYS A 43 -21.04 -4.05 34.41
N ASP A 44 -19.82 -3.65 34.73
CA ASP A 44 -19.46 -3.49 36.14
C ASP A 44 -18.61 -2.25 36.34
N SER A 45 -19.07 -1.49 37.31
CA SER A 45 -18.59 -0.18 37.73
C SER A 45 -17.81 -0.35 39.01
N SER A 46 -16.68 0.33 39.16
CA SER A 46 -16.09 0.81 40.44
C SER A 46 -14.85 1.64 40.06
N SER A 47 -14.88 2.98 40.18
CA SER A 47 -14.54 3.80 41.37
C SER A 47 -13.11 3.59 41.88
N GLU A 48 -12.36 4.55 42.40
CA GLU A 48 -12.30 6.01 42.40
C GLU A 48 -10.90 6.35 42.99
N ALA A 49 -10.51 7.62 42.92
CA ALA A 49 -9.49 8.29 43.74
C ALA A 49 -8.00 8.09 43.39
N GLY A 50 -7.31 9.23 43.18
CA GLY A 50 -5.89 9.28 43.57
C GLY A 50 -4.94 10.27 42.90
N ARG A 51 -5.19 11.58 43.06
CA ARG A 51 -4.17 12.60 43.43
C ARG A 51 -3.06 13.05 42.45
N SER A 52 -2.93 14.38 42.47
CA SER A 52 -1.69 15.18 42.48
C SER A 52 -1.19 15.77 41.16
N SER A 53 -1.59 17.03 41.01
CA SER A 53 -0.92 18.14 40.35
C SER A 53 0.59 18.13 40.52
N GLN A 54 1.32 18.34 39.41
CA GLN A 54 2.53 19.16 39.41
C GLN A 54 2.72 19.80 38.03
N ALA A 55 2.64 21.12 38.04
CA ALA A 55 2.93 22.01 36.93
C ALA A 55 4.44 22.01 36.65
N SER A 56 4.81 22.00 35.37
CA SER A 56 6.09 22.51 34.89
C SER A 56 5.92 22.96 33.45
N GLY A 57 6.24 24.23 33.23
CA GLY A 57 5.89 25.01 32.05
C GLY A 57 6.47 24.44 30.76
N VAL A 58 5.59 24.25 29.78
CA VAL A 58 5.96 24.12 28.39
C VAL A 58 5.68 25.46 27.75
N GLY A 59 6.74 26.13 27.28
CA GLY A 59 6.66 27.40 26.60
C GLY A 59 5.65 27.32 25.45
N ASP A 60 4.69 28.24 25.52
CA ASP A 60 3.70 28.55 24.51
C ASP A 60 4.39 29.04 23.22
N GLN A 61 4.88 28.08 22.43
CA GLN A 61 5.20 28.29 21.02
C GLN A 61 3.97 27.97 20.18
N SER A 62 2.87 28.67 20.48
CA SER A 62 1.78 28.89 19.54
C SER A 62 2.30 29.78 18.40
N GLN A 63 3.07 29.17 17.50
CA GLN A 63 3.25 29.71 16.16
C GLN A 63 1.89 29.63 15.46
N GLN A 64 1.15 30.72 15.63
CA GLN A 64 -0.04 31.09 14.86
C GLN A 64 0.31 31.04 13.38
N CYS A 65 -0.18 29.99 12.70
CA CYS A 65 -0.26 29.94 11.26
C CYS A 65 -1.72 30.24 10.91
N SER A 66 -2.06 31.52 10.90
CA SER A 66 -3.37 31.99 10.45
C SER A 66 -3.18 33.01 9.32
N ASP A 67 -4.02 32.81 8.30
CA ASP A 67 -4.42 33.75 7.25
C ASP A 67 -3.77 33.63 5.84
N LEU A 68 -4.40 32.72 5.08
CA LEU A 68 -4.97 32.90 3.74
C LEU A 68 -4.05 33.37 2.58
N HIS A 69 -3.59 32.39 1.78
CA HIS A 69 -3.31 32.58 0.36
C HIS A 69 -3.93 31.44 -0.48
N PRO A 70 -4.68 31.73 -1.56
CA PRO A 70 -5.40 30.72 -2.34
C PRO A 70 -4.51 29.84 -3.24
N ALA A 71 -3.19 30.05 -3.29
CA ALA A 71 -2.27 29.26 -4.11
C ALA A 71 -0.81 29.19 -3.57
N GLY A 72 -0.53 29.68 -2.36
CA GLY A 72 0.85 29.99 -1.94
C GLY A 72 1.47 29.10 -0.87
N LEU A 73 0.68 28.37 -0.06
CA LEU A 73 1.20 27.53 1.02
C LEU A 73 0.29 26.30 1.18
N LEU A 74 0.26 25.44 0.17
CA LEU A 74 -0.13 24.04 0.41
C LEU A 74 0.96 23.46 1.31
N GLY A 75 0.83 23.68 2.62
CA GLY A 75 1.68 23.08 3.63
C GLY A 75 1.66 21.58 3.37
N PHE A 76 2.75 21.06 2.82
CA PHE A 76 2.88 19.64 2.58
C PHE A 76 2.74 18.97 3.93
N CYS A 77 1.72 18.12 4.04
CA CYS A 77 1.56 17.32 5.22
C CYS A 77 2.69 16.27 5.25
N SER A 78 3.07 15.81 6.44
CA SER A 78 4.15 14.83 6.60
C SER A 78 3.91 13.54 5.79
N GLY A 79 2.64 13.21 5.54
CA GLY A 79 2.23 12.08 4.70
C GLY A 79 2.58 12.21 3.21
N SER A 80 2.85 13.43 2.72
CA SER A 80 3.16 13.69 1.30
C SER A 80 4.62 13.48 0.93
N PHE A 81 5.52 13.33 1.90
CA PHE A 81 6.94 13.08 1.64
C PHE A 81 7.16 11.74 0.94
N GLY A 82 7.94 11.77 -0.16
CA GLY A 82 8.20 10.59 -0.98
C GLY A 82 7.14 10.28 -2.04
N HIS A 83 6.13 11.13 -2.24
CA HIS A 83 5.18 10.96 -3.34
C HIS A 83 5.90 10.90 -4.70
N PRO A 84 5.47 10.03 -5.63
CA PRO A 84 4.28 9.15 -5.59
C PRO A 84 4.54 7.74 -5.03
N HIS A 85 5.80 7.37 -4.81
CA HIS A 85 6.18 5.98 -4.54
C HIS A 85 6.22 5.64 -3.05
N LEU A 86 6.76 6.57 -2.27
CA LEU A 86 7.09 6.45 -0.84
C LEU A 86 6.16 7.23 0.09
N CYS A 87 5.19 7.97 -0.45
CA CYS A 87 4.23 8.70 0.39
C CYS A 87 3.32 7.76 1.19
N SER A 88 2.74 8.30 2.27
CA SER A 88 1.68 7.63 3.01
C SER A 88 0.45 7.42 2.13
N ARG A 89 -0.49 6.60 2.60
CA ARG A 89 -1.79 6.41 1.95
C ARG A 89 -2.49 7.76 1.69
N PRO A 90 -3.26 7.90 0.60
CA PRO A 90 -3.96 9.14 0.30
C PRO A 90 -4.97 9.50 1.40
N CYS A 91 -5.06 10.78 1.73
CA CYS A 91 -6.04 11.29 2.67
C CYS A 91 -7.46 11.11 2.10
N VAL A 92 -8.34 10.47 2.86
CA VAL A 92 -9.70 10.16 2.40
C VAL A 92 -10.53 11.43 2.15
N HIS A 93 -10.30 12.52 2.89
CA HIS A 93 -11.00 13.78 2.71
C HIS A 93 -10.58 14.47 1.41
N ILE A 94 -9.27 14.56 1.17
CA ILE A 94 -8.73 15.15 -0.06
C ILE A 94 -9.08 14.29 -1.28
N ALA A 95 -8.98 12.96 -1.16
CA ALA A 95 -9.33 12.04 -2.25
C ALA A 95 -10.82 12.12 -2.65
N LYS A 96 -11.70 12.58 -1.76
CA LYS A 96 -13.12 12.84 -2.04
C LYS A 96 -13.39 14.27 -2.57
N GLY A 97 -12.36 15.09 -2.75
CA GLY A 97 -12.48 16.48 -3.18
C GLY A 97 -12.87 17.47 -2.06
N GLY A 98 -12.78 17.06 -0.79
CA GLY A 98 -13.06 17.92 0.35
C GLY A 98 -11.81 18.50 1.00
N THR A 99 -12.01 19.24 2.08
CA THR A 99 -10.93 19.78 2.94
C THR A 99 -10.61 18.79 4.06
N CYS A 100 -9.32 18.58 4.37
CA CYS A 100 -8.91 17.76 5.50
C CYS A 100 -8.99 18.57 6.80
N PRO A 101 -9.73 18.12 7.84
CA PRO A 101 -9.83 18.84 9.12
C PRO A 101 -8.50 18.91 9.88
N SER A 102 -7.58 17.97 9.64
CA SER A 102 -6.26 17.95 10.28
C SER A 102 -5.23 18.88 9.63
N GLY A 103 -5.55 19.49 8.48
CA GLY A 103 -4.65 20.41 7.78
C GLY A 103 -3.23 19.85 7.57
N ALA A 104 -2.22 20.63 7.95
CA ALA A 104 -0.81 20.26 7.85
C ALA A 104 -0.38 19.13 8.80
N GLN A 105 -1.14 18.87 9.87
CA GLN A 105 -0.87 17.78 10.84
C GLN A 105 -1.36 16.41 10.33
N CYS A 106 -1.99 16.35 9.16
CA CYS A 106 -2.42 15.08 8.58
C CYS A 106 -1.20 14.19 8.25
N THR A 107 -1.22 12.92 8.67
CA THR A 107 -0.16 11.96 8.35
C THR A 107 -0.40 11.21 7.02
N TYR A 108 -1.50 11.51 6.34
CA TYR A 108 -1.87 10.96 5.04
C TYR A 108 -1.51 11.92 3.91
N CYS A 109 -1.25 11.40 2.71
CA CYS A 109 -0.82 12.22 1.59
C CYS A 109 -1.97 13.06 1.03
N HIS A 110 -1.74 14.37 0.85
CA HIS A 110 -2.71 15.31 0.26
C HIS A 110 -2.52 15.52 -1.25
N LEU A 111 -1.53 14.86 -1.86
CA LEU A 111 -1.28 15.01 -3.29
C LEU A 111 -2.25 14.17 -4.12
N PRO A 112 -2.49 14.53 -5.40
CA PRO A 112 -3.30 13.72 -6.30
C PRO A 112 -2.72 12.31 -6.47
N HIS A 113 -3.56 11.28 -6.37
CA HIS A 113 -3.16 9.90 -6.67
C HIS A 113 -4.03 9.37 -7.80
N SER A 114 -3.40 8.71 -8.77
CA SER A 114 -4.13 7.94 -9.77
C SER A 114 -4.80 6.74 -9.08
N GLY A 115 -6.08 6.53 -9.41
CA GLY A 115 -7.03 5.69 -8.67
C GLY A 115 -6.41 4.50 -7.94
N LEU A 116 -6.51 4.53 -6.61
CA LEU A 116 -6.07 3.42 -5.78
C LEU A 116 -6.77 2.15 -6.23
N TYR A 117 -5.99 1.15 -6.64
CA TYR A 117 -6.54 -0.18 -6.87
C TYR A 117 -7.10 -0.70 -5.54
N LYS A 118 -8.43 -0.78 -5.46
CA LYS A 118 -9.14 -1.29 -4.29
C LYS A 118 -9.28 -2.80 -4.46
N PRO A 119 -8.64 -3.62 -3.61
CA PRO A 119 -8.89 -5.05 -3.65
C PRO A 119 -10.38 -5.32 -3.42
N ASP A 120 -10.94 -6.32 -4.09
CA ASP A 120 -12.34 -6.66 -3.96
C ASP A 120 -12.68 -7.19 -2.54
N ARG A 121 -13.94 -7.55 -2.31
CA ARG A 121 -14.37 -8.05 -0.99
C ARG A 121 -13.71 -9.39 -0.63
N HIS A 122 -13.51 -10.27 -1.60
CA HIS A 122 -12.93 -11.59 -1.38
C HIS A 122 -11.44 -11.47 -1.05
N VAL A 123 -10.67 -10.78 -1.88
CA VAL A 123 -9.23 -10.52 -1.66
C VAL A 123 -9.01 -9.85 -0.31
N ARG A 124 -9.81 -8.85 0.06
CA ARG A 124 -9.69 -8.21 1.38
C ARG A 124 -9.94 -9.19 2.53
N ARG A 125 -10.91 -10.10 2.38
CA ARG A 125 -11.17 -11.13 3.40
C ARG A 125 -9.98 -12.06 3.53
N VAL A 126 -9.46 -12.58 2.41
CA VAL A 126 -8.30 -13.48 2.40
C VAL A 126 -7.08 -12.79 3.03
N LEU A 127 -6.77 -11.56 2.63
CA LEU A 127 -5.68 -10.79 3.23
C LEU A 127 -5.90 -10.50 4.73
N SER A 128 -7.15 -10.36 5.16
CA SER A 128 -7.48 -10.11 6.56
C SER A 128 -7.40 -11.33 7.47
N ILE A 129 -7.25 -12.55 6.92
CA ILE A 129 -7.06 -13.79 7.70
C ILE A 129 -5.63 -14.32 7.60
N ALA A 130 -4.89 -13.98 6.53
CA ALA A 130 -3.52 -14.43 6.33
C ALA A 130 -2.54 -13.97 7.42
N ASP A 131 -1.59 -14.81 7.79
CA ASP A 131 -0.54 -14.42 8.73
C ASP A 131 0.59 -13.64 8.04
N ASN A 132 1.51 -13.09 8.83
CA ASN A 132 2.61 -12.28 8.28
C ASN A 132 3.53 -13.06 7.33
N GLN A 133 3.69 -14.38 7.51
CA GLN A 133 4.57 -15.19 6.66
C GLN A 133 3.93 -15.46 5.30
N GLU A 134 2.63 -15.73 5.28
CA GLU A 134 1.84 -15.83 4.04
C GLU A 134 1.83 -14.50 3.28
N LEU A 135 1.65 -13.38 4.00
CA LEU A 135 1.71 -12.04 3.41
C LEU A 135 3.09 -11.72 2.84
N LEU A 136 4.18 -12.01 3.57
CA LEU A 136 5.55 -11.81 3.08
C LEU A 136 5.83 -12.65 1.84
N ALA A 137 5.52 -13.95 1.87
CA ALA A 137 5.68 -14.85 0.72
C ALA A 137 4.90 -14.36 -0.51
N THR A 138 3.71 -13.79 -0.28
CA THR A 138 2.85 -13.25 -1.34
C THR A 138 3.39 -11.93 -1.90
N PHE A 139 3.72 -10.95 -1.05
CA PHE A 139 3.96 -9.56 -1.47
C PHE A 139 5.42 -9.21 -1.72
N LEU A 140 6.37 -9.86 -1.04
CA LEU A 140 7.80 -9.54 -1.17
C LEU A 140 8.32 -9.62 -2.62
N PRO A 141 7.96 -10.63 -3.43
CA PRO A 141 8.35 -10.65 -4.85
C PRO A 141 7.84 -9.42 -5.62
N PHE A 142 6.64 -8.94 -5.29
CA PHE A 142 6.07 -7.74 -5.91
C PHE A 142 6.72 -6.45 -5.42
N VAL A 143 7.09 -6.36 -4.14
CA VAL A 143 7.88 -5.23 -3.59
C VAL A 143 9.19 -5.09 -4.36
N ILE A 144 9.94 -6.18 -4.53
CA ILE A 144 11.22 -6.18 -5.28
C ILE A 144 10.99 -5.82 -6.75
N LYS A 145 9.99 -6.43 -7.40
CA LYS A 145 9.67 -6.17 -8.81
C LYS A 145 9.24 -4.72 -9.04
N LYS A 146 8.46 -4.15 -8.13
CA LYS A 146 8.01 -2.76 -8.15
C LYS A 146 9.18 -1.80 -7.96
N ALA A 147 10.04 -2.04 -6.97
CA ALA A 147 11.24 -1.25 -6.73
C ALA A 147 12.15 -1.21 -7.96
N ARG A 148 12.36 -2.36 -8.62
CA ARG A 148 13.14 -2.43 -9.85
C ARG A 148 12.51 -1.63 -10.99
N ARG A 149 11.20 -1.81 -11.22
CA ARG A 149 10.47 -1.13 -12.30
C ARG A 149 10.47 0.39 -12.14
N GLU A 150 10.43 0.88 -10.90
CA GLU A 150 10.37 2.30 -10.58
C GLU A 150 11.76 2.91 -10.29
N GLY A 151 12.84 2.16 -10.52
CA GLY A 151 14.21 2.64 -10.31
C GLY A 151 14.56 2.92 -8.84
N LEU A 152 13.78 2.39 -7.90
CA LEU A 152 13.93 2.62 -6.46
C LEU A 152 14.93 1.66 -5.80
N LEU A 153 15.29 0.57 -6.48
CA LEU A 153 16.07 -0.53 -5.90
C LEU A 153 17.33 -0.08 -5.13
N PRO A 154 18.18 0.85 -5.63
CA PRO A 154 19.35 1.30 -4.88
C PRO A 154 19.00 2.03 -3.58
N LYS A 155 17.85 2.73 -3.56
CA LYS A 155 17.39 3.49 -2.40
C LYS A 155 16.77 2.58 -1.35
N VAL A 156 15.99 1.57 -1.76
CA VAL A 156 15.20 0.71 -0.86
C VAL A 156 15.81 -0.68 -0.63
N SER A 157 17.07 -0.88 -1.00
CA SER A 157 17.77 -2.17 -0.87
C SER A 157 17.79 -2.64 0.59
N GLN A 158 18.15 -1.76 1.52
CA GLN A 158 18.16 -2.06 2.95
C GLN A 158 16.78 -2.48 3.45
N LEU A 159 15.71 -1.76 3.07
CA LEU A 159 14.34 -2.13 3.41
C LEU A 159 13.96 -3.53 2.88
N ILE A 160 14.37 -3.86 1.65
CA ILE A 160 14.12 -5.18 1.06
C ILE A 160 14.86 -6.28 1.84
N GLU A 161 16.11 -6.05 2.25
CA GLU A 161 16.86 -7.03 3.05
C GLU A 161 16.26 -7.22 4.44
N LEU A 162 15.75 -6.15 5.07
CA LEU A 162 15.01 -6.27 6.33
C LEU A 162 13.73 -7.10 6.17
N LEU A 163 12.96 -6.87 5.11
CA LEU A 163 11.76 -7.67 4.82
C LEU A 163 12.08 -9.14 4.53
N LYS A 164 13.20 -9.43 3.84
CA LYS A 164 13.68 -10.80 3.62
C LYS A 164 14.08 -11.48 4.92
N ALA A 165 14.73 -10.77 5.83
CA ALA A 165 15.16 -11.30 7.12
C ALA A 165 13.98 -11.71 8.02
N GLU A 166 12.79 -11.13 7.81
CA GLU A 166 11.56 -11.51 8.50
C GLU A 166 10.90 -12.79 7.95
N VAL A 167 11.34 -13.29 6.79
CA VAL A 167 10.84 -14.54 6.22
C VAL A 167 11.45 -15.71 7.01
N ARG A 168 10.60 -16.59 7.55
CA ARG A 168 11.03 -17.82 8.21
C ARG A 168 11.34 -18.90 7.20
N GLU A 169 12.34 -19.71 7.50
CA GLU A 169 12.69 -20.90 6.73
C GLU A 169 11.98 -22.15 7.31
N PRO A 170 11.30 -22.97 6.47
CA PRO A 170 11.03 -22.77 5.06
C PRO A 170 9.93 -21.71 4.81
N PRO A 171 9.95 -20.99 3.67
CA PRO A 171 8.92 -20.02 3.34
C PRO A 171 7.54 -20.68 3.28
N ARG A 172 6.52 -19.96 3.76
CA ARG A 172 5.12 -20.39 3.58
C ARG A 172 4.69 -20.25 2.11
N GLU A 173 3.66 -21.02 1.75
CA GLU A 173 3.07 -20.91 0.41
C GLU A 173 2.43 -19.54 0.21
N PRO A 174 2.61 -18.89 -0.96
CA PRO A 174 1.93 -17.66 -1.31
C PRO A 174 0.41 -17.85 -1.35
N ILE A 175 -0.32 -16.82 -0.97
CA ILE A 175 -1.77 -16.78 -1.03
C ILE A 175 -2.21 -16.66 -2.50
N ASP A 176 -3.17 -17.50 -2.93
CA ASP A 176 -3.84 -17.29 -4.19
C ASP A 176 -4.80 -16.09 -4.10
N LEU A 177 -4.41 -14.98 -4.74
CA LEU A 177 -5.21 -13.76 -4.82
C LEU A 177 -6.05 -13.70 -6.12
N GLY A 178 -6.08 -14.78 -6.90
CA GLY A 178 -6.82 -14.87 -8.16
C GLY A 178 -6.44 -13.77 -9.15
N SER A 179 -7.42 -12.96 -9.57
CA SER A 179 -7.23 -11.89 -10.55
C SER A 179 -6.58 -10.60 -10.01
N PHE A 180 -6.18 -10.59 -8.74
CA PHE A 180 -5.57 -9.43 -8.10
C PHE A 180 -4.27 -9.01 -8.81
N ARG A 181 -4.09 -7.69 -9.00
CA ARG A 181 -2.92 -7.13 -9.69
C ARG A 181 -2.12 -6.22 -8.76
N PRO A 182 -1.21 -6.78 -7.92
CA PRO A 182 -0.43 -6.01 -6.95
C PRO A 182 0.40 -4.87 -7.57
N MET A 183 0.74 -4.96 -8.85
CA MET A 183 1.57 -3.95 -9.50
C MET A 183 0.88 -2.59 -9.73
N LYS A 184 -0.46 -2.53 -9.55
CA LYS A 184 -1.26 -1.29 -9.67
C LYS A 184 -1.30 -0.45 -8.39
N ILE A 185 -0.87 -0.98 -7.25
CA ILE A 185 -0.77 -0.21 -6.00
C ILE A 185 0.59 0.48 -5.88
N THR A 186 0.74 1.43 -4.96
CA THR A 186 2.00 2.14 -4.73
C THR A 186 3.03 1.21 -4.08
N PHE A 187 4.32 1.56 -4.17
CA PHE A 187 5.38 0.78 -3.54
C PHE A 187 5.16 0.67 -2.03
N MET A 188 4.88 1.78 -1.34
CA MET A 188 4.61 1.74 0.11
C MET A 188 3.37 0.92 0.47
N HIS A 189 2.34 0.94 -0.37
CA HIS A 189 1.18 0.10 -0.07
C HIS A 189 1.49 -1.40 -0.20
N LEU A 190 2.43 -1.80 -1.06
CA LEU A 190 2.92 -3.19 -1.09
C LEU A 190 3.69 -3.55 0.18
N VAL A 191 4.53 -2.64 0.67
CA VAL A 191 5.25 -2.82 1.94
C VAL A 191 4.26 -2.96 3.10
N ASP A 192 3.27 -2.06 3.20
CA ASP A 192 2.22 -2.12 4.23
C ASP A 192 1.36 -3.40 4.16
N LEU A 193 1.19 -3.98 2.97
CA LEU A 193 0.46 -5.25 2.80
C LEU A 193 1.31 -6.49 3.10
N SER A 194 2.64 -6.35 3.16
CA SER A 194 3.53 -7.48 3.39
C SER A 194 3.47 -8.00 4.83
N MET A 195 3.03 -7.18 5.79
CA MET A 195 2.83 -7.57 7.19
C MET A 195 1.72 -6.74 7.83
N ARG A 196 0.97 -7.29 8.79
CA ARG A 196 -0.11 -6.55 9.48
C ARG A 196 0.40 -5.42 10.37
N ARG A 197 1.56 -5.66 10.98
CA ARG A 197 2.30 -4.70 11.79
C ARG A 197 3.76 -4.87 11.43
N LEU A 198 4.33 -3.84 10.83
CA LEU A 198 5.76 -3.82 10.52
C LEU A 198 6.56 -3.76 11.83
N PRO A 199 7.60 -4.58 11.99
CA PRO A 199 8.53 -4.48 13.11
C PRO A 199 9.18 -3.09 13.18
N ASP A 200 9.55 -2.64 14.38
CA ASP A 200 10.03 -1.29 14.63
C ASP A 200 11.27 -0.96 13.78
N HIS A 201 12.19 -1.91 13.60
CA HIS A 201 13.39 -1.71 12.79
C HIS A 201 13.07 -1.48 11.30
N ILE A 202 12.01 -2.09 10.77
CA ILE A 202 11.52 -1.84 9.40
C ILE A 202 10.86 -0.46 9.33
N MET A 203 10.08 -0.09 10.34
CA MET A 203 9.46 1.24 10.41
C MET A 203 10.50 2.35 10.48
N VAL A 204 11.57 2.17 11.27
CA VAL A 204 12.71 3.10 11.33
C VAL A 204 13.31 3.29 9.93
N GLU A 205 13.50 2.21 9.19
CA GLU A 205 14.04 2.28 7.83
C GLU A 205 13.08 2.99 6.86
N VAL A 206 11.78 2.73 6.94
CA VAL A 206 10.76 3.47 6.18
C VAL A 206 10.80 4.96 6.50
N HIS A 207 10.92 5.33 7.78
CA HIS A 207 11.04 6.74 8.19
C HIS A 207 12.34 7.38 7.70
N ARG A 208 13.47 6.67 7.77
CA ARG A 208 14.76 7.09 7.21
C ARG A 208 14.62 7.39 5.72
N LEU A 209 14.03 6.46 4.94
CA LEU A 209 13.78 6.65 3.51
C LEU A 209 12.92 7.88 3.24
N LYS A 210 11.83 8.06 3.98
CA LYS A 210 10.95 9.24 3.84
C LYS A 210 11.68 10.55 4.13
N SER A 211 12.54 10.60 5.14
CA SER A 211 13.31 11.81 5.49
C SER A 211 14.36 12.21 4.46
N GLN A 212 14.81 11.28 3.61
CA GLN A 212 15.79 11.54 2.55
C GLN A 212 15.14 12.01 1.25
N MET A 213 13.81 11.94 1.15
CA MET A 213 13.10 12.36 -0.04
C MET A 213 12.96 13.89 -0.06
N PRO A 214 13.20 14.54 -1.21
CA PRO A 214 12.94 15.96 -1.32
C PRO A 214 11.45 16.24 -1.07
N PRO A 215 11.10 17.46 -0.62
CA PRO A 215 9.71 17.86 -0.55
C PRO A 215 9.08 17.73 -1.95
N PRO A 216 7.83 17.24 -2.04
CA PRO A 216 7.18 17.07 -3.32
C PRO A 216 7.05 18.41 -4.03
N GLN A 217 7.42 18.46 -5.31
CA GLN A 217 7.33 19.69 -6.09
C GLN A 217 6.00 19.74 -6.84
N LEU A 218 5.21 20.76 -6.54
CA LEU A 218 3.98 21.05 -7.28
C LEU A 218 4.32 21.98 -8.44
N VAL A 219 4.05 21.51 -9.67
CA VAL A 219 4.17 22.31 -10.87
C VAL A 219 2.77 22.69 -11.33
N SER A 220 2.52 24.00 -11.34
CA SER A 220 1.33 24.56 -11.94
C SER A 220 1.39 24.37 -13.47
N SER A 221 0.35 23.78 -14.05
CA SER A 221 0.19 23.65 -15.50
C SER A 221 -1.12 24.31 -15.95
N ALA A 222 -1.23 24.64 -17.24
CA ALA A 222 -2.46 25.19 -17.81
C ALA A 222 -3.70 24.28 -17.63
N ARG A 223 -3.50 22.99 -17.31
CA ARG A 223 -4.57 22.00 -17.03
C ARG A 223 -4.81 21.77 -15.54
N GLY A 224 -4.26 22.61 -14.68
CA GLY A 224 -4.30 22.47 -13.22
C GLY A 224 -2.96 22.01 -12.63
N TRP A 225 -2.99 21.63 -11.36
CA TRP A 225 -1.81 21.30 -10.58
C TRP A 225 -1.35 19.87 -10.87
N SER A 226 -0.06 19.72 -11.16
CA SER A 226 0.59 18.42 -11.36
C SER A 226 1.80 18.29 -10.44
N VAL A 227 2.20 17.07 -10.11
CA VAL A 227 3.42 16.84 -9.34
C VAL A 227 4.57 16.64 -10.33
N ALA A 228 5.67 17.39 -10.18
CA ALA A 228 6.91 17.08 -10.90
C ALA A 228 7.54 15.82 -10.28
N LEU A 229 7.81 14.83 -11.13
CA LEU A 229 8.47 13.58 -10.77
C LEU A 229 9.98 13.69 -10.94
#